data_AF-A0A561F0L4-F1
#
_entry.id   AF-A0A561F0L4-F1
#
_cell.length_a   1.000
_cell.length_b   1.000
_cell.length_c   1.000
_cell.angle_alpha   90.00
_cell.angle_beta   90.00
_cell.angle_gamma   90.00
#
_symmetry.space_group_name_H-M   'P 1'
#
loop_
_entity.id
_entity.type
_entity.pdbx_description
1 polymer ?
#
loop_
_entity_poly.entity_id
_entity_poly.type
_entity_poly.pdbx_seq_one_letter_code
_entity_poly.pdbx_strand_id
1 'polypeptide(L)'
;MTRVLVTGATGNVGSKVVAELRDSEVLVRAFVRDPDRAVAVLGGDVEIAAGDFAEPDSIRRALPGVDAVFLMCGNDPRQVEYETNVIDAAAAEHVGRIVMLSTVGAKAGAPAAFADQHGRIEQHLRACGVPAVILQSSYLMSNILGSAETIARTGKFFLPAGEAHVAMIDPRDVAAAAAAVLTAGGHDGQTCLITGPEAITHADVAEQLSAALGRAIEYVDVPDDAALAGLAEGGVPAWLAEQIVAVFQSLRAGVNSHTTETFGELTGREARGFADFARDIATPFLTG
;
A
#
# COMPACT_ATOMS: atom_id res chain seq x y z
N MET A 1 -27.12 -1.33 -4.22
CA MET A 1 -25.81 -1.93 -3.98
C MET A 1 -24.77 -0.98 -4.54
N THR A 2 -23.84 -0.54 -3.70
CA THR A 2 -22.73 0.35 -4.10
C THR A 2 -21.82 -0.39 -5.06
N ARG A 3 -21.41 0.23 -6.16
CA ARG A 3 -20.38 -0.28 -7.07
C ARG A 3 -19.06 0.43 -6.82
N VAL A 4 -18.03 -0.35 -6.47
CA VAL A 4 -16.68 0.16 -6.20
C VAL A 4 -15.75 -0.23 -7.35
N LEU A 5 -15.09 0.77 -7.93
CA LEU A 5 -13.94 0.54 -8.81
C LEU A 5 -12.67 0.44 -7.96
N VAL A 6 -11.99 -0.70 -8.00
CA VAL A 6 -10.70 -0.90 -7.34
C VAL A 6 -9.59 -0.75 -8.39
N THR A 7 -8.78 0.28 -8.25
CA THR A 7 -7.53 0.42 -9.03
C THR A 7 -6.38 -0.31 -8.34
N GLY A 8 -5.36 -0.72 -9.10
CA GLY A 8 -4.28 -1.55 -8.55
C GLY A 8 -4.78 -2.89 -7.99
N ALA A 9 -5.91 -3.39 -8.49
CA ALA A 9 -6.68 -4.48 -7.88
C ALA A 9 -5.91 -5.80 -7.74
N THR A 10 -4.92 -6.08 -8.58
CA THR A 10 -4.10 -7.30 -8.50
C THR A 10 -2.83 -7.13 -7.68
N GLY A 11 -2.64 -5.93 -7.09
CA GLY A 11 -1.50 -5.60 -6.26
C GLY A 11 -1.63 -6.10 -4.82
N ASN A 12 -0.59 -5.82 -4.01
CA ASN A 12 -0.48 -6.30 -2.64
C ASN A 12 -1.65 -5.85 -1.74
N VAL A 13 -2.01 -4.56 -1.78
CA VAL A 13 -3.15 -4.03 -1.02
C VAL A 13 -4.46 -4.19 -1.80
N GLY A 14 -4.46 -3.88 -3.10
CA GLY A 14 -5.68 -3.88 -3.92
C GLY A 14 -6.40 -5.22 -3.95
N SER A 15 -5.67 -6.34 -4.00
CA SER A 15 -6.29 -7.68 -3.98
C SER A 15 -6.98 -7.98 -2.66
N LYS A 16 -6.45 -7.46 -1.55
CA LYS A 16 -7.05 -7.55 -0.22
C LYS A 16 -8.26 -6.64 -0.08
N VAL A 17 -8.25 -5.45 -0.71
CA VAL A 17 -9.44 -4.58 -0.79
C VAL A 17 -10.57 -5.27 -1.54
N VAL A 18 -10.26 -5.92 -2.67
CA VAL A 18 -11.25 -6.73 -3.40
C VAL A 18 -11.82 -7.84 -2.50
N ALA A 19 -10.98 -8.53 -1.73
CA ALA A 19 -11.42 -9.56 -0.79
C ALA A 19 -12.35 -9.02 0.31
N GLU A 20 -11.97 -7.93 1.01
CA GLU A 20 -12.80 -7.33 2.07
C GLU A 20 -14.15 -6.82 1.52
N LEU A 21 -14.18 -6.28 0.29
CA LEU A 21 -15.41 -5.79 -0.33
C LEU A 21 -16.33 -6.93 -0.80
N ARG A 22 -15.78 -8.09 -1.18
CA ARG A 22 -16.57 -9.28 -1.57
C ARG A 22 -17.38 -9.85 -0.40
N ASP A 23 -16.87 -9.68 0.81
CA ASP A 23 -17.57 -10.11 2.03
C ASP A 23 -18.70 -9.14 2.44
N SER A 24 -18.96 -8.11 1.62
CA SER A 24 -19.98 -7.07 1.82
C SER A 24 -21.01 -7.05 0.67
N GLU A 25 -22.13 -6.33 0.83
CA GLU A 25 -23.15 -6.13 -0.23
C GLU A 25 -22.70 -5.11 -1.32
N VAL A 26 -21.44 -5.20 -1.76
CA VAL A 26 -20.79 -4.28 -2.71
C VAL A 26 -20.50 -5.00 -4.02
N LEU A 27 -20.74 -4.33 -5.13
CA LEU A 27 -20.32 -4.80 -6.45
C LEU A 27 -18.90 -4.29 -6.73
N VAL A 28 -17.95 -5.22 -6.89
CA VAL A 28 -16.55 -4.88 -7.15
C VAL A 28 -16.25 -4.94 -8.64
N ARG A 29 -15.74 -3.83 -9.18
CA ARG A 29 -15.12 -3.75 -10.50
C ARG A 29 -13.62 -3.55 -10.34
N ALA A 30 -12.80 -4.45 -10.86
CA ALA A 30 -11.34 -4.36 -10.80
C ALA A 30 -10.78 -3.71 -12.07
N PHE A 31 -10.11 -2.56 -11.93
CA PHE A 31 -9.36 -1.92 -13.01
C PHE A 31 -7.97 -2.54 -13.12
N VAL A 32 -7.70 -3.21 -14.23
CA VAL A 32 -6.50 -4.05 -14.40
C VAL A 32 -5.92 -3.94 -15.81
N ARG A 33 -4.59 -4.02 -15.92
CA ARG A 33 -3.90 -4.09 -17.21
C ARG A 33 -3.98 -5.46 -17.87
N ASP A 34 -3.97 -6.51 -17.06
CA ASP A 34 -3.94 -7.91 -17.50
C ASP A 34 -5.17 -8.64 -16.92
N PRO A 35 -6.21 -8.85 -17.73
CA PRO A 35 -7.42 -9.57 -17.31
C PRO A 35 -7.17 -11.02 -16.90
N ASP A 36 -6.27 -11.74 -17.57
CA ASP A 36 -6.01 -13.15 -17.30
C ASP A 36 -5.33 -13.30 -15.93
N ARG A 37 -4.33 -12.45 -15.66
CA ARG A 37 -3.74 -12.35 -14.32
C ARG A 37 -4.78 -11.94 -13.28
N ALA A 38 -5.70 -11.04 -13.62
CA ALA A 38 -6.73 -10.62 -12.68
C ALA A 38 -7.66 -11.75 -12.28
N VAL A 39 -8.08 -12.60 -13.22
CA VAL A 39 -8.87 -13.80 -12.92
C VAL A 39 -8.09 -14.77 -12.03
N ALA A 40 -6.79 -14.95 -12.28
CA ALA A 40 -5.95 -15.82 -11.46
C ALA A 40 -5.78 -15.33 -10.00
N VAL A 41 -5.69 -14.02 -9.79
CA VAL A 41 -5.47 -13.40 -8.47
C VAL A 41 -6.77 -13.16 -7.72
N LEU A 42 -7.83 -12.74 -8.42
CA LEU A 42 -9.07 -12.26 -7.81
C LEU A 42 -10.21 -13.27 -7.90
N GLY A 43 -10.12 -14.29 -8.76
CA GLY A 43 -11.22 -15.18 -9.09
C GLY A 43 -12.07 -14.69 -10.28
N GLY A 44 -12.86 -15.59 -10.86
CA GLY A 44 -13.64 -15.33 -12.07
C GLY A 44 -14.97 -14.57 -11.87
N ASP A 45 -15.30 -14.25 -10.62
CA ASP A 45 -16.56 -13.63 -10.20
C ASP A 45 -16.45 -12.11 -9.95
N VAL A 46 -15.26 -11.52 -10.05
CA VAL A 46 -15.09 -10.05 -10.05
C VAL A 46 -15.29 -9.50 -11.46
N GLU A 47 -16.03 -8.40 -11.57
CA GLU A 47 -16.16 -7.66 -12.82
C GLU A 47 -14.80 -7.05 -13.19
N ILE A 48 -14.31 -7.33 -14.40
CA ILE A 48 -13.03 -6.82 -14.88
C ILE A 48 -13.23 -5.62 -15.81
N ALA A 49 -12.55 -4.53 -15.50
CA ALA A 49 -12.38 -3.38 -16.40
C ALA A 49 -10.93 -3.33 -16.87
N ALA A 50 -10.69 -3.80 -18.10
CA ALA A 50 -9.36 -3.77 -18.69
C ALA A 50 -8.95 -2.34 -19.06
N GLY A 51 -7.78 -1.89 -18.62
CA GLY A 51 -7.24 -0.58 -18.96
C GLY A 51 -5.88 -0.29 -18.35
N ASP A 52 -5.34 0.87 -18.70
CA ASP A 52 -4.04 1.37 -18.26
C ASP A 52 -4.18 2.82 -17.78
N PHE A 53 -3.50 3.16 -16.69
CA PHE A 53 -3.48 4.53 -16.17
C PHE A 53 -2.85 5.54 -17.14
N ALA A 54 -1.98 5.06 -18.05
CA ALA A 54 -1.39 5.86 -19.11
C ALA A 54 -2.37 6.14 -20.27
N GLU A 55 -3.55 5.51 -20.28
CA GLU A 55 -4.58 5.68 -21.29
C GLU A 55 -5.88 6.25 -20.68
N PRO A 56 -6.06 7.58 -20.64
CA PRO A 56 -7.22 8.23 -20.02
C PRO A 56 -8.58 7.72 -20.52
N ASP A 57 -8.69 7.37 -21.79
CA ASP A 57 -9.92 6.82 -22.37
C ASP A 57 -10.27 5.45 -21.76
N SER A 58 -9.27 4.65 -21.37
CA SER A 58 -9.50 3.35 -20.72
C SER A 58 -10.04 3.52 -19.30
N ILE A 59 -9.56 4.54 -18.58
CA ILE A 59 -10.07 4.92 -17.25
C ILE A 59 -11.52 5.35 -17.36
N ARG A 60 -11.85 6.25 -18.30
CA ARG A 60 -13.24 6.71 -18.51
C ARG A 60 -14.20 5.57 -18.81
N ARG A 61 -13.78 4.56 -19.59
CA ARG A 61 -14.62 3.37 -19.86
C ARG A 61 -14.87 2.50 -18.62
N ALA A 62 -14.06 2.61 -17.57
CA ALA A 62 -14.21 1.82 -16.34
C ALA A 62 -15.17 2.44 -15.31
N LEU A 63 -15.54 3.71 -15.48
CA LEU A 63 -16.31 4.50 -14.50
C LEU A 63 -17.85 4.46 -14.62
N PRO A 64 -18.49 4.12 -15.75
CA PRO A 64 -19.94 4.14 -15.84
C PRO A 64 -20.60 3.27 -14.76
N GLY A 65 -21.48 3.87 -13.97
CA GLY A 65 -22.21 3.22 -12.87
C GLY A 65 -21.37 2.90 -11.63
N VAL A 66 -20.17 3.49 -11.50
CA VAL A 66 -19.33 3.41 -10.30
C VAL A 66 -19.76 4.48 -9.29
N ASP A 67 -20.00 4.07 -8.06
CA ASP A 67 -20.37 4.96 -6.96
C ASP A 67 -19.15 5.45 -6.17
N ALA A 68 -18.12 4.61 -6.05
CA ALA A 68 -16.88 4.94 -5.34
C ALA A 68 -15.64 4.31 -5.98
N VAL A 69 -14.48 4.94 -5.79
CA VAL A 69 -13.19 4.48 -6.31
C VAL A 69 -12.21 4.24 -5.16
N PHE A 70 -11.57 3.08 -5.13
CA PHE A 70 -10.31 2.88 -4.40
C PHE A 70 -9.14 3.23 -5.33
N LEU A 71 -8.40 4.28 -4.98
CA LEU A 71 -7.32 4.86 -5.78
C LEU A 71 -5.95 4.46 -5.22
N MET A 72 -5.21 3.69 -6.01
CA MET A 72 -3.81 3.34 -5.79
C MET A 72 -3.23 2.82 -7.11
N CYS A 73 -2.07 3.32 -7.53
CA CYS A 73 -1.26 2.64 -8.53
C CYS A 73 0.03 2.07 -7.91
N GLY A 74 0.71 1.21 -8.66
CA GLY A 74 2.06 0.77 -8.28
C GLY A 74 3.06 1.92 -8.40
N ASN A 75 4.20 1.80 -7.71
CA ASN A 75 5.29 2.79 -7.80
C ASN A 75 5.72 2.97 -9.26
N ASP A 76 5.67 4.21 -9.74
CA ASP A 76 6.07 4.59 -11.10
C ASP A 76 6.53 6.06 -11.11
N PRO A 77 7.54 6.45 -11.90
CA PRO A 77 7.91 7.86 -12.05
C PRO A 77 6.75 8.77 -12.48
N ARG A 78 5.76 8.22 -13.19
CA ARG A 78 4.54 8.90 -13.66
C ARG A 78 3.35 8.74 -12.73
N GLN A 79 3.53 8.24 -11.50
CA GLN A 79 2.43 8.01 -10.54
C GLN A 79 1.50 9.22 -10.37
N VAL A 80 2.05 10.44 -10.31
CA VAL A 80 1.23 11.67 -10.22
C VAL A 80 0.26 11.76 -11.40
N GLU A 81 0.75 11.62 -12.63
CA GLU A 81 -0.07 11.66 -13.83
C GLU A 81 -1.16 10.57 -13.81
N TYR A 82 -0.76 9.35 -13.46
CA TYR A 82 -1.65 8.19 -13.43
C TYR A 82 -2.81 8.36 -12.45
N GLU A 83 -2.52 8.75 -11.22
CA GLU A 83 -3.57 8.90 -10.21
C GLU A 83 -4.40 10.17 -10.45
N THR A 84 -3.82 11.28 -10.94
CA THR A 84 -4.60 12.47 -11.31
C THR A 84 -5.54 12.20 -12.48
N ASN A 85 -5.14 11.37 -13.46
CA ASN A 85 -6.03 10.97 -14.55
C ASN A 85 -7.29 10.23 -14.04
N VAL A 86 -7.15 9.41 -13.00
CA VAL A 86 -8.29 8.73 -12.37
C VAL A 86 -9.16 9.71 -11.59
N ILE A 87 -8.54 10.62 -10.84
CA ILE A 87 -9.27 11.66 -10.09
C ILE A 87 -10.11 12.53 -11.04
N ASP A 88 -9.51 13.00 -12.13
CA ASP A 88 -10.19 13.86 -13.10
C ASP A 88 -11.31 13.13 -13.81
N ALA A 89 -11.09 11.86 -14.19
CA ALA A 89 -12.12 11.04 -14.81
C ALA A 89 -13.27 10.76 -13.83
N ALA A 90 -12.97 10.44 -12.57
CA ALA A 90 -13.98 10.21 -11.53
C ALA A 90 -14.81 11.48 -11.25
N ALA A 91 -14.18 12.65 -11.24
CA ALA A 91 -14.86 13.94 -11.11
C ALA A 91 -15.79 14.22 -12.30
N ALA A 92 -15.32 13.97 -13.53
CA ALA A 92 -16.10 14.16 -14.75
C ALA A 92 -17.32 13.22 -14.84
N GLU A 93 -17.19 11.99 -14.33
CA GLU A 93 -18.27 10.99 -14.28
C GLU A 93 -19.13 11.09 -13.02
N HIS A 94 -18.92 12.13 -12.19
CA HIS A 94 -19.67 12.37 -10.96
C HIS A 94 -19.68 11.19 -9.97
N VAL A 95 -18.53 10.51 -9.85
CA VAL A 95 -18.33 9.48 -8.82
C VAL A 95 -18.60 10.07 -7.44
N GLY A 96 -19.32 9.34 -6.60
CA GLY A 96 -19.73 9.82 -5.28
C GLY A 96 -18.60 9.90 -4.26
N ARG A 97 -17.55 9.08 -4.39
CA ARG A 97 -16.41 9.06 -3.47
C ARG A 97 -15.10 8.53 -4.06
N ILE A 98 -13.97 9.05 -3.57
CA ILE A 98 -12.63 8.45 -3.78
C ILE A 98 -11.98 8.13 -2.42
N VAL A 99 -11.50 6.91 -2.23
CA VAL A 99 -10.62 6.54 -1.12
C VAL A 99 -9.23 6.28 -1.68
N MET A 100 -8.29 7.15 -1.36
CA MET A 100 -6.91 7.07 -1.84
C MET A 100 -6.01 6.42 -0.81
N LEU A 101 -5.19 5.44 -1.23
CA LEU A 101 -4.06 5.00 -0.42
C LEU A 101 -2.87 5.93 -0.67
N SER A 102 -2.44 6.59 0.40
CA SER A 102 -1.26 7.45 0.46
C SER A 102 -0.25 6.90 1.48
N THR A 103 0.84 7.64 1.70
CA THR A 103 1.91 7.26 2.63
C THR A 103 2.13 8.31 3.71
N VAL A 104 2.59 7.89 4.89
CA VAL A 104 2.94 8.80 5.99
C VAL A 104 4.01 9.79 5.52
N GLY A 105 3.82 11.06 5.87
CA GLY A 105 4.77 12.11 5.51
C GLY A 105 4.64 12.63 4.08
N ALA A 106 3.60 12.19 3.34
CA ALA A 106 3.27 12.74 2.04
C ALA A 106 3.07 14.26 2.10
N LYS A 107 3.82 14.99 1.28
CA LYS A 107 3.78 16.45 1.20
C LYS A 107 4.37 16.89 -0.14
N ALA A 108 3.61 17.71 -0.88
CA ALA A 108 4.11 18.28 -2.12
C ALA A 108 5.36 19.14 -1.86
N GLY A 109 6.40 18.93 -2.67
CA GLY A 109 7.72 19.53 -2.52
C GLY A 109 8.61 18.84 -1.48
N ALA A 110 8.25 17.65 -0.97
CA ALA A 110 9.13 16.88 -0.10
C ALA A 110 10.41 16.44 -0.85
N PRO A 111 11.56 16.34 -0.17
CA PRO A 111 12.81 15.91 -0.81
C PRO A 111 12.78 14.47 -1.35
N ALA A 112 12.06 13.57 -0.66
CA ALA A 112 11.86 12.20 -1.12
C ALA A 112 10.74 12.18 -2.18
N ALA A 113 11.00 11.58 -3.35
CA ALA A 113 10.09 11.64 -4.48
C ALA A 113 8.75 10.94 -4.17
N PHE A 114 8.74 9.82 -3.45
CA PHE A 114 7.49 9.18 -3.04
C PHE A 114 6.62 10.10 -2.18
N ALA A 115 7.21 10.81 -1.22
CA ALA A 115 6.48 11.77 -0.40
C ALA A 115 5.98 12.98 -1.21
N ASP A 116 6.76 13.47 -2.18
CA ASP A 116 6.34 14.51 -3.13
C ASP A 116 5.17 14.06 -4.00
N GLN A 117 5.30 12.89 -4.64
CA GLN A 117 4.31 12.33 -5.55
C GLN A 117 2.98 12.15 -4.84
N HIS A 118 2.97 11.45 -3.70
CA HIS A 118 1.76 11.29 -2.89
C HIS A 118 1.19 12.64 -2.45
N GLY A 119 2.03 13.56 -1.96
CA GLY A 119 1.57 14.88 -1.52
C GLY A 119 0.93 15.73 -2.63
N ARG A 120 1.44 15.63 -3.87
CA ARG A 120 0.87 16.30 -5.04
C ARG A 120 -0.46 15.68 -5.45
N ILE A 121 -0.58 14.35 -5.42
CA ILE A 121 -1.83 13.66 -5.72
C ILE A 121 -2.88 13.99 -4.67
N GLU A 122 -2.51 14.00 -3.38
CA GLU A 122 -3.44 14.38 -2.32
C GLU A 122 -3.90 15.84 -2.44
N GLN A 123 -3.04 16.77 -2.87
CA GLN A 123 -3.44 18.14 -3.16
C GLN A 123 -4.44 18.22 -4.31
N HIS A 124 -4.20 17.46 -5.38
CA HIS A 124 -5.10 17.37 -6.52
C HIS A 124 -6.47 16.78 -6.12
N LEU A 125 -6.45 15.69 -5.34
CA LEU A 125 -7.65 15.05 -4.83
C LEU A 125 -8.48 16.01 -3.96
N ARG A 126 -7.85 16.80 -3.09
CA ARG A 126 -8.57 17.81 -2.28
C ARG A 126 -9.20 18.91 -3.13
N ALA A 127 -8.63 19.21 -4.31
CA ALA A 127 -9.10 20.26 -5.19
C ALA A 127 -10.15 19.78 -6.22
N CYS A 128 -10.34 18.47 -6.41
CA CYS A 128 -11.16 17.93 -7.51
C CYS A 128 -12.68 18.04 -7.28
N GLY A 129 -13.13 18.31 -6.05
CA GLY A 129 -14.54 18.46 -5.71
C GLY A 129 -15.31 17.15 -5.49
N VAL A 130 -14.67 15.99 -5.67
CA VAL A 130 -15.23 14.68 -5.32
C VAL A 130 -15.04 14.45 -3.81
N PRO A 131 -16.06 14.01 -3.05
CA PRO A 131 -15.88 13.58 -1.66
C PRO A 131 -14.77 12.53 -1.56
N ALA A 132 -13.79 12.76 -0.68
CA ALA A 132 -12.61 11.91 -0.66
C ALA A 132 -12.06 11.66 0.74
N VAL A 133 -11.48 10.48 0.93
CA VAL A 133 -10.72 10.13 2.14
C VAL A 133 -9.33 9.70 1.73
N ILE A 134 -8.33 10.25 2.42
CA ILE A 134 -6.92 9.88 2.20
C ILE A 134 -6.51 8.97 3.35
N LEU A 135 -6.15 7.73 3.04
CA LEU A 135 -5.56 6.80 4.00
C LEU A 135 -4.04 6.89 3.88
N GLN A 136 -3.37 7.59 4.79
CA GLN A 136 -1.91 7.54 4.87
C GLN A 136 -1.50 6.29 5.64
N SER A 137 -1.01 5.27 4.95
CA SER A 137 -0.52 4.06 5.61
C SER A 137 0.94 4.21 6.04
N SER A 138 1.23 3.71 7.24
CA SER A 138 2.58 3.42 7.70
C SER A 138 3.32 2.43 6.78
N TYR A 139 4.62 2.24 7.02
CA TYR A 139 5.43 1.24 6.34
C TYR A 139 4.75 -0.14 6.37
N LEU A 140 4.61 -0.77 5.20
CA LEU A 140 3.90 -2.05 5.10
C LEU A 140 4.77 -3.19 5.61
N MET A 141 4.20 -4.06 6.45
CA MET A 141 4.89 -5.26 6.95
C MET A 141 5.40 -6.15 5.79
N SER A 142 4.63 -6.23 4.69
CA SER A 142 4.98 -6.98 3.48
C SER A 142 6.23 -6.50 2.77
N ASN A 143 6.76 -5.32 3.07
CA ASN A 143 8.01 -4.86 2.48
C ASN A 143 9.19 -5.78 2.84
N ILE A 144 9.11 -6.51 3.96
CA ILE A 144 10.10 -7.52 4.34
C ILE A 144 10.24 -8.65 3.30
N LEU A 145 9.18 -8.92 2.52
CA LEU A 145 9.19 -9.93 1.48
C LEU A 145 10.11 -9.57 0.30
N GLY A 146 10.50 -8.29 0.17
CA GLY A 146 11.55 -7.89 -0.76
C GLY A 146 12.92 -8.50 -0.44
N SER A 147 13.14 -8.94 0.81
CA SER A 147 14.33 -9.66 1.25
C SER A 147 14.16 -11.18 1.26
N ALA A 148 13.10 -11.71 0.64
CA ALA A 148 12.77 -13.12 0.73
C ALA A 148 13.90 -14.04 0.27
N GLU A 149 14.59 -13.71 -0.83
CA GLU A 149 15.69 -14.53 -1.34
C GLU A 149 16.85 -14.63 -0.34
N THR A 150 17.28 -13.50 0.24
CA THR A 150 18.38 -13.49 1.20
C THR A 150 17.97 -14.16 2.51
N ILE A 151 16.73 -13.95 2.96
CA ILE A 151 16.18 -14.62 4.16
C ILE A 151 16.16 -16.14 3.95
N ALA A 152 15.73 -16.61 2.78
CA ALA A 152 15.69 -18.03 2.45
C ALA A 152 17.10 -18.63 2.37
N ARG A 153 18.03 -17.96 1.68
CA ARG A 153 19.38 -18.49 1.42
C ARG A 153 20.35 -18.38 2.58
N THR A 154 20.33 -17.26 3.31
CA THR A 154 21.35 -16.95 4.32
C THR A 154 20.77 -16.78 5.71
N GLY A 155 19.44 -16.76 5.86
CA GLY A 155 18.80 -16.38 7.12
C GLY A 155 19.07 -14.93 7.48
N LYS A 156 19.33 -14.05 6.50
CA LYS A 156 19.61 -12.64 6.76
C LYS A 156 18.84 -11.72 5.83
N PHE A 157 18.56 -10.52 6.31
CA PHE A 157 18.13 -9.42 5.45
C PHE A 157 18.94 -8.16 5.77
N PHE A 158 19.20 -7.38 4.74
CA PHE A 158 20.13 -6.26 4.76
C PHE A 158 19.34 -5.00 4.41
N LEU A 159 19.14 -4.12 5.39
CA LEU A 159 18.39 -2.88 5.19
C LEU A 159 19.13 -1.74 5.90
N PRO A 160 19.12 -0.52 5.36
CA PRO A 160 19.74 0.62 6.02
C PRO A 160 18.78 1.19 7.07
N ALA A 161 18.23 0.38 7.97
CA ALA A 161 17.20 0.84 8.89
C ALA A 161 17.76 1.37 10.23
N GLY A 162 19.03 1.12 10.55
CA GLY A 162 19.59 1.37 11.87
C GLY A 162 18.67 0.84 12.98
N GLU A 163 18.45 1.69 14.00
CA GLU A 163 17.56 1.43 15.14
C GLU A 163 16.17 2.09 14.97
N ALA A 164 15.74 2.31 13.73
CA ALA A 164 14.45 2.96 13.45
C ALA A 164 13.30 2.13 14.03
N HIS A 165 12.50 2.77 14.88
CA HIS A 165 11.21 2.22 15.33
C HIS A 165 10.15 2.56 14.30
N VAL A 166 9.37 1.55 13.90
CA VAL A 166 8.40 1.66 12.81
C VAL A 166 7.10 1.00 13.22
N ALA A 167 6.01 1.76 13.21
CA ALA A 167 4.65 1.28 13.46
C ALA A 167 4.08 0.57 12.22
N MET A 168 4.73 -0.52 11.80
CA MET A 168 4.47 -1.19 10.52
C MET A 168 3.04 -1.70 10.44
N ILE A 169 2.33 -1.50 9.32
CA ILE A 169 0.94 -1.92 9.15
C ILE A 169 0.82 -3.12 8.20
N ASP A 170 -0.06 -4.06 8.53
CA ASP A 170 -0.38 -5.19 7.65
C ASP A 170 -1.21 -4.69 6.45
N PRO A 171 -0.88 -5.07 5.20
CA PRO A 171 -1.70 -4.76 4.03
C PRO A 171 -3.17 -5.19 4.14
N ARG A 172 -3.47 -6.22 4.97
CA ARG A 172 -4.84 -6.66 5.28
C ARG A 172 -5.61 -5.61 6.09
N ASP A 173 -4.93 -4.92 7.00
CA ASP A 173 -5.53 -3.85 7.80
C ASP A 173 -5.73 -2.59 6.97
N VAL A 174 -4.79 -2.27 6.08
CA VAL A 174 -4.99 -1.19 5.09
C VAL A 174 -6.23 -1.46 4.24
N ALA A 175 -6.40 -2.71 3.78
CA ALA A 175 -7.56 -3.09 3.00
C ALA A 175 -8.87 -3.02 3.79
N ALA A 176 -8.88 -3.48 5.04
CA ALA A 176 -10.06 -3.38 5.91
C ALA A 176 -10.45 -1.93 6.19
N ALA A 177 -9.48 -1.04 6.43
CA ALA A 177 -9.73 0.40 6.59
C ALA A 177 -10.30 1.02 5.31
N ALA A 178 -9.74 0.69 4.15
CA ALA A 178 -10.26 1.13 2.85
C ALA A 178 -11.70 0.65 2.63
N ALA A 179 -11.99 -0.63 2.86
CA ALA A 179 -13.33 -1.20 2.71
C ALA A 179 -14.35 -0.55 3.66
N ALA A 180 -13.96 -0.31 4.92
CA ALA A 180 -14.81 0.37 5.90
C ALA A 180 -15.19 1.79 5.42
N VAL A 181 -14.22 2.57 4.97
CA VAL A 181 -14.47 3.94 4.49
C VAL A 181 -15.22 3.96 3.15
N LEU A 182 -15.00 2.98 2.27
CA LEU A 182 -15.74 2.85 1.02
C LEU A 182 -17.23 2.54 1.23
N THR A 183 -17.60 1.87 2.33
CA THR A 183 -18.94 1.33 2.54
C THR A 183 -19.76 2.04 3.62
N ALA A 184 -19.14 2.48 4.71
CA ALA A 184 -19.86 3.02 5.88
C ALA A 184 -20.31 4.48 5.74
N GLY A 185 -19.78 5.23 4.76
CA GLY A 185 -19.98 6.69 4.73
C GLY A 185 -19.02 7.43 5.67
N GLY A 186 -19.11 8.76 5.72
CA GLY A 186 -18.30 9.59 6.63
C GLY A 186 -16.83 9.79 6.22
N HIS A 187 -16.09 10.53 7.05
CA HIS A 187 -14.66 10.88 6.89
C HIS A 187 -14.28 11.68 5.63
N ASP A 188 -15.26 12.13 4.83
CA ASP A 188 -14.99 12.95 3.65
C ASP A 188 -14.19 14.22 4.02
N GLY A 189 -13.14 14.49 3.26
CA GLY A 189 -12.17 15.56 3.50
C GLY A 189 -11.08 15.23 4.52
N GLN A 190 -11.12 14.06 5.18
CA GLN A 190 -10.13 13.69 6.18
C GLN A 190 -8.91 12.99 5.57
N THR A 191 -7.78 13.14 6.28
CA THR A 191 -6.57 12.33 6.09
C THR A 191 -6.42 11.47 7.33
N CYS A 192 -6.59 10.17 7.17
CA CYS A 192 -6.52 9.18 8.24
C CYS A 192 -5.15 8.51 8.19
N LEU A 193 -4.34 8.76 9.21
CA LEU A 193 -3.07 8.06 9.41
C LEU A 193 -3.37 6.68 10.00
N ILE A 194 -3.04 5.60 9.29
CA ILE A 194 -3.24 4.23 9.77
C ILE A 194 -1.89 3.53 9.99
N THR A 195 -1.73 2.94 11.17
CA THR A 195 -0.49 2.30 11.61
C THR A 195 -0.75 0.89 12.11
N GLY A 196 0.30 0.10 12.28
CA GLY A 196 0.23 -1.11 13.10
C GLY A 196 0.05 -0.79 14.59
N PRO A 197 -0.12 -1.85 15.42
CA PRO A 197 -0.39 -1.70 16.84
C PRO A 197 0.85 -1.35 17.68
N GLU A 198 2.05 -1.55 17.14
CA GLU A 198 3.32 -1.41 17.85
C GLU A 198 4.40 -0.79 16.97
N ALA A 199 5.27 0.03 17.55
CA ALA A 199 6.45 0.57 16.88
C ALA A 199 7.68 -0.29 17.21
N ILE A 200 8.10 -1.10 16.24
CA ILE A 200 9.16 -2.11 16.40
C ILE A 200 10.37 -1.80 15.51
N THR A 201 11.54 -2.29 15.90
CA THR A 201 12.77 -2.21 15.11
C THR A 201 12.84 -3.33 14.07
N HIS A 202 13.79 -3.21 13.13
CA HIS A 202 14.08 -4.32 12.21
C HIS A 202 14.78 -5.50 12.92
N ALA A 203 15.41 -5.27 14.08
CA ALA A 203 15.90 -6.35 14.94
C ALA A 203 14.73 -7.16 15.55
N ASP A 204 13.69 -6.49 16.04
CA ASP A 204 12.47 -7.14 16.52
C ASP A 204 11.76 -7.92 15.40
N VAL A 205 11.72 -7.36 14.18
CA VAL A 205 11.22 -8.08 12.99
C VAL A 205 11.99 -9.39 12.76
N ALA A 206 13.32 -9.36 12.89
CA ALA A 206 14.14 -10.57 12.75
C ALA A 206 13.87 -11.60 13.86
N GLU A 207 13.65 -11.15 15.10
CA GLU A 207 13.27 -12.03 16.21
C GLU A 207 11.90 -12.68 15.96
N GLN A 208 10.90 -11.90 15.56
CA GLN A 208 9.55 -12.40 15.29
C GLN A 208 9.51 -13.34 14.07
N LEU A 209 10.28 -13.05 13.02
CA LEU A 209 10.49 -14.00 11.90
C LEU A 209 11.19 -15.28 12.36
N SER A 210 12.19 -15.18 13.24
CA SER A 210 12.91 -16.34 13.76
C SER A 210 11.98 -17.28 14.52
N ALA A 211 11.12 -16.71 15.37
CA ALA A 211 10.10 -17.45 16.10
C ALA A 211 9.10 -18.12 15.15
N ALA A 212 8.62 -17.41 14.12
CA ALA A 212 7.64 -17.92 13.17
C ALA A 212 8.20 -19.02 12.23
N LEU A 213 9.48 -18.92 11.85
CA LEU A 213 10.14 -19.87 10.94
C LEU A 213 10.82 -21.04 11.67
N GLY A 214 10.99 -20.95 12.99
CA GLY A 214 11.70 -21.97 13.78
C GLY A 214 13.21 -22.05 13.48
N ARG A 215 13.81 -20.99 12.92
CA ARG A 215 15.24 -20.88 12.61
C ARG A 215 15.73 -19.45 12.79
N ALA A 216 17.01 -19.26 13.05
CA ALA A 216 17.59 -17.93 13.22
C ALA A 216 17.50 -17.09 11.93
N ILE A 217 16.91 -15.91 12.05
CA ILE A 217 16.92 -14.83 11.08
C ILE A 217 17.64 -13.63 11.71
N GLU A 218 18.55 -13.02 10.96
CA GLU A 218 19.35 -11.87 11.40
C GLU A 218 19.05 -10.64 10.53
N TYR A 219 18.76 -9.53 11.18
CA TYR A 219 18.79 -8.22 10.55
C TYR A 219 20.23 -7.69 10.55
N VAL A 220 20.71 -7.28 9.38
CA VAL A 220 22.02 -6.63 9.23
C VAL A 220 21.80 -5.20 8.76
N ASP A 221 22.13 -4.24 9.62
CA ASP A 221 22.16 -2.83 9.25
C ASP A 221 23.30 -2.59 8.25
N VAL A 222 22.99 -1.92 7.15
CA VAL A 222 23.97 -1.59 6.10
C VAL A 222 23.94 -0.10 5.79
N PRO A 223 25.07 0.51 5.43
CA PRO A 223 25.08 1.88 4.95
C PRO A 223 24.20 2.09 3.71
N ASP A 224 23.72 3.32 3.50
CA ASP A 224 22.84 3.68 2.38
C ASP A 224 23.44 3.34 1.00
N ASP A 225 24.75 3.51 0.83
CA ASP A 225 25.47 3.18 -0.42
C ASP A 225 25.56 1.66 -0.66
N ALA A 226 25.77 0.88 0.39
CA ALA A 226 25.73 -0.58 0.33
C ALA A 226 24.31 -1.10 0.03
N ALA A 227 23.28 -0.50 0.63
CA ALA A 227 21.89 -0.83 0.32
C ALA A 227 21.55 -0.53 -1.15
N LEU A 228 21.96 0.64 -1.65
CA LEU A 228 21.76 1.04 -3.04
C LEU A 228 22.44 0.07 -4.02
N ALA A 229 23.69 -0.32 -3.72
CA ALA A 229 24.42 -1.30 -4.52
C ALA A 229 23.73 -2.67 -4.53
N GLY A 230 23.30 -3.16 -3.35
CA GLY A 230 22.59 -4.43 -3.24
C GLY A 230 21.25 -4.45 -4.00
N LEU A 231 20.49 -3.36 -3.95
CA LEU A 231 19.25 -3.20 -4.74
C LEU A 231 19.54 -3.24 -6.24
N ALA A 232 20.59 -2.54 -6.69
CA ALA A 232 21.00 -2.54 -8.10
C ALA A 232 21.45 -3.93 -8.57
N GLU A 233 22.22 -4.65 -7.77
CA GLU A 233 22.62 -6.04 -8.05
C GLU A 233 21.41 -6.99 -8.14
N GLY A 234 20.38 -6.75 -7.32
CA GLY A 234 19.09 -7.44 -7.37
C GLY A 234 18.20 -7.06 -8.55
N GLY A 235 18.66 -6.19 -9.45
CA GLY A 235 17.92 -5.76 -10.65
C GLY A 235 16.87 -4.69 -10.39
N VAL A 236 16.87 -4.05 -9.21
CA VAL A 236 15.97 -2.93 -8.93
C VAL A 236 16.40 -1.72 -9.77
N PRO A 237 15.48 -1.08 -10.53
CA PRO A 237 15.80 0.12 -11.29
C PRO A 237 16.37 1.24 -10.40
N ALA A 238 17.36 1.97 -10.90
CA ALA A 238 18.09 2.99 -10.13
C ALA A 238 17.16 4.01 -9.44
N TRP A 239 16.18 4.54 -10.16
CA TRP A 239 15.21 5.50 -9.61
C TRP A 239 14.45 4.91 -8.41
N LEU A 240 14.08 3.63 -8.45
CA LEU A 240 13.35 2.97 -7.38
C LEU A 240 14.27 2.65 -6.21
N ALA A 241 15.51 2.23 -6.48
CA ALA A 241 16.50 1.95 -5.46
C ALA A 241 16.84 3.21 -4.62
N GLU A 242 16.99 4.36 -5.29
CA GLU A 242 17.16 5.66 -4.64
C GLU A 242 15.97 6.01 -3.73
N GLN A 243 14.74 5.75 -4.18
CA GLN A 243 13.54 6.00 -3.36
C GLN A 243 13.44 5.06 -2.17
N ILE A 244 13.79 3.78 -2.34
CA ILE A 244 13.81 2.81 -1.22
C ILE A 244 14.78 3.30 -0.13
N VAL A 245 16.00 3.74 -0.51
CA VAL A 245 16.97 4.30 0.43
C VAL A 245 16.45 5.57 1.10
N ALA A 246 15.80 6.48 0.35
CA ALA A 246 15.19 7.69 0.89
C ALA A 246 14.04 7.40 1.89
N VAL A 247 13.29 6.31 1.68
CA VAL A 247 12.30 5.84 2.66
C VAL A 247 13.00 5.45 3.96
N PHE A 248 14.09 4.68 3.91
CA PHE A 248 14.82 4.32 5.13
C PHE A 248 15.44 5.52 5.85
N GLN A 249 15.93 6.53 5.14
CA GLN A 249 16.34 7.81 5.75
C GLN A 249 15.19 8.45 6.54
N SER A 250 13.97 8.41 5.99
CA SER A 250 12.77 8.93 6.65
C SER A 250 12.34 8.07 7.84
N LEU A 251 12.49 6.75 7.77
CA LEU A 251 12.25 5.85 8.90
C LEU A 251 13.22 6.13 10.05
N ARG A 252 14.53 6.29 9.75
CA ARG A 252 15.54 6.68 10.74
C ARG A 252 15.27 8.06 11.34
N ALA A 253 14.61 8.95 10.61
CA ALA A 253 14.15 10.25 11.11
C ALA A 253 12.87 10.18 11.97
N GLY A 254 12.29 9.00 12.17
CA GLY A 254 11.14 8.79 13.05
C GLY A 254 9.78 9.09 12.42
N VAL A 255 9.68 9.22 11.10
CA VAL A 255 8.40 9.56 10.41
C VAL A 255 7.30 8.52 10.70
N ASN A 256 7.67 7.27 10.96
CA ASN A 256 6.74 6.16 11.24
C ASN A 256 6.85 5.63 12.69
N SER A 257 7.45 6.37 13.63
CA SER A 257 7.77 5.83 14.96
C SER A 257 6.62 5.82 15.97
N HIS A 258 5.44 6.28 15.59
CA HIS A 258 4.29 6.42 16.47
C HIS A 258 3.11 5.60 15.95
N THR A 259 2.35 5.02 16.88
CA THR A 259 1.11 4.31 16.61
C THR A 259 -0.08 5.27 16.67
N THR A 260 -1.20 4.86 16.09
CA THR A 260 -2.48 5.57 16.09
C THR A 260 -3.62 4.60 16.40
N GLU A 261 -4.71 5.13 16.94
CA GLU A 261 -5.95 4.36 17.16
C GLU A 261 -6.85 4.37 15.91
N THR A 262 -6.50 5.14 14.89
CA THR A 262 -7.33 5.43 13.70
C THR A 262 -7.77 4.17 12.95
N PHE A 263 -6.94 3.13 12.87
CA PHE A 263 -7.40 1.86 12.29
C PHE A 263 -8.58 1.27 13.06
N GLY A 264 -8.51 1.26 14.39
CA GLY A 264 -9.58 0.76 15.25
C GLY A 264 -10.81 1.67 15.22
N GLU A 265 -10.62 2.99 15.16
CA GLU A 265 -11.73 3.95 15.00
C GLU A 265 -12.49 3.75 13.68
N LEU A 266 -11.78 3.46 12.59
CA LEU A 266 -12.39 3.27 11.27
C LEU A 266 -13.06 1.90 11.12
N THR A 267 -12.50 0.85 11.72
CA THR A 267 -12.91 -0.54 11.43
C THR A 267 -13.59 -1.25 12.58
N GLY A 268 -13.46 -0.75 13.81
CA GLY A 268 -13.85 -1.46 15.03
C GLY A 268 -13.01 -2.71 15.32
N ARG A 269 -11.86 -2.89 14.66
CA ARG A 269 -10.95 -4.05 14.80
C ARG A 269 -9.63 -3.63 15.42
N GLU A 270 -8.94 -4.56 16.08
CA GLU A 270 -7.54 -4.37 16.48
C GLU A 270 -6.61 -4.64 15.30
N ALA A 271 -5.57 -3.80 15.14
CA ALA A 271 -4.58 -3.96 14.09
C ALA A 271 -3.73 -5.21 14.36
N ARG A 272 -3.34 -5.92 13.29
CA ARG A 272 -2.50 -7.12 13.37
C ARG A 272 -1.07 -6.73 13.75
N GLY A 273 -0.51 -7.46 14.70
CA GLY A 273 0.91 -7.34 15.06
C GLY A 273 1.80 -8.03 14.02
N PHE A 274 3.11 -7.72 14.05
CA PHE A 274 4.03 -8.29 13.07
C PHE A 274 4.17 -9.82 13.23
N ALA A 275 3.99 -10.35 14.45
CA ALA A 275 4.06 -11.79 14.73
C ALA A 275 2.95 -12.57 14.01
N ASP A 276 1.76 -11.98 13.88
CA ASP A 276 0.65 -12.58 13.14
C ASP A 276 0.89 -12.51 11.64
N PHE A 277 1.40 -11.38 11.14
CA PHE A 277 1.84 -11.28 9.75
C PHE A 277 2.94 -12.31 9.41
N ALA A 278 3.93 -12.47 10.29
CA ALA A 278 5.03 -13.40 10.10
C ALA A 278 4.51 -14.84 9.97
N ARG A 279 3.58 -15.24 10.84
CA ARG A 279 2.97 -16.57 10.85
C ARG A 279 2.09 -16.82 9.63
N ASP A 280 1.23 -15.88 9.30
CA ASP A 280 0.16 -16.07 8.30
C ASP A 280 0.64 -15.89 6.87
N ILE A 281 1.61 -14.98 6.65
CA ILE A 281 2.02 -14.53 5.32
C ILE A 281 3.49 -14.80 5.08
N ALA A 282 4.37 -14.31 5.96
CA ALA A 282 5.80 -14.39 5.70
C ALA A 282 6.30 -15.84 5.68
N THR A 283 5.92 -16.66 6.65
CA THR A 283 6.33 -18.07 6.69
C THR A 283 5.90 -18.84 5.44
N PRO A 284 4.61 -18.88 5.05
CA PRO A 284 4.20 -19.56 3.82
C PRO A 284 4.94 -19.04 2.58
N PHE A 285 5.17 -17.73 2.49
CA PHE A 285 5.87 -17.11 1.36
C PHE A 285 7.37 -17.45 1.31
N LEU A 286 8.03 -17.55 2.47
CA LEU A 286 9.48 -17.80 2.57
C LEU A 286 9.84 -19.28 2.49
N THR A 287 8.85 -20.17 2.65
CA THR A 287 9.04 -21.63 2.59
C THR A 287 8.47 -22.29 1.33
N GLY A 288 7.64 -21.58 0.57
CA GLY A 288 7.05 -22.05 -0.70
C GLY A 288 7.92 -21.71 -1.89
#